data_AF-X1FE03-F1
#
_entry.id   AF-X1FE03-F1
#
_cell.length_a   1.000
_cell.length_b   1.000
_cell.length_c   1.000
_cell.angle_alpha   90.00
_cell.angle_beta   90.00
_cell.angle_gamma   90.00
#
_symmetry.space_group_name_H-M   'P 1'
#
loop_
_entity.id
_entity.type
_entity.pdbx_description
1 polymer ?
#
loop_
_entity_poly.entity_id
_entity_poly.type
_entity_poly.pdbx_seq_one_letter_code
_entity_poly.pdbx_strand_id
1 'polypeptide(L)'
;EGIVRDESPFIGIVTNAMLDDKEGNYVILMTQLCDYLVQNLNAQVVLMCHTFRKTEDGRLVAKKIYEKVSNKNKVNLIKKEYTANE
;
A
#
# COMPACT_ATOMS: atom_id res chain seq x y z
N GLU A 1 -0.14 -0.63 -14.57
CA GLU A 1 -1.47 -0.15 -14.14
C GLU A 1 -1.68 1.35 -14.36
N GLY A 2 -1.14 1.96 -15.43
CA GLY A 2 -1.51 3.35 -15.79
C GLY A 2 -1.22 4.42 -14.73
N ILE A 3 -0.28 4.22 -13.80
CA ILE A 3 0.10 5.23 -12.80
C ILE A 3 0.76 6.40 -13.54
N VAL A 4 0.14 7.57 -13.48
CA VAL A 4 0.65 8.80 -14.08
C VAL A 4 1.60 9.48 -13.09
N ARG A 5 2.87 9.53 -13.46
CA ARG A 5 3.90 10.19 -12.64
C ARG A 5 3.87 11.70 -12.87
N ASP A 6 3.99 12.45 -11.80
CA ASP A 6 4.31 13.87 -11.83
C ASP A 6 5.74 14.10 -11.28
N GLU A 7 6.11 15.37 -11.06
CA GLU A 7 7.42 15.76 -10.53
C GLU A 7 7.57 15.53 -9.02
N SER A 8 6.52 15.08 -8.32
CA SER A 8 6.58 14.86 -6.88
C SER A 8 7.38 13.60 -6.51
N PRO A 9 7.87 13.51 -5.26
CA PRO A 9 8.53 12.31 -4.77
C PRO A 9 7.64 11.07 -4.97
N PHE A 10 8.21 10.02 -5.57
CA PHE A 10 7.50 8.78 -5.86
C PHE A 10 7.98 7.69 -4.92
N ILE A 11 7.11 7.23 -4.03
CA ILE A 11 7.46 6.34 -2.92
C ILE A 11 6.71 5.01 -3.08
N GLY A 12 7.46 3.94 -3.23
CA GLY A 12 6.94 2.58 -3.20
C GLY A 12 6.97 2.01 -1.79
N ILE A 13 5.84 1.44 -1.33
CA ILE A 13 5.72 0.80 -0.02
C ILE A 13 5.27 -0.64 -0.23
N VAL A 14 6.08 -1.60 0.22
CA VAL A 14 5.67 -3.00 0.27
C VAL A 14 4.93 -3.25 1.58
N THR A 15 3.63 -3.51 1.49
CA THR A 15 2.78 -3.75 2.66
C THR A 15 2.65 -5.24 2.91
N ASN A 16 3.58 -5.79 3.68
CA ASN A 16 3.51 -7.15 4.20
C ASN A 16 3.30 -7.07 5.71
N ALA A 17 2.05 -7.03 6.15
CA ALA A 17 1.79 -7.37 7.55
C ALA A 17 1.94 -8.89 7.67
N MET A 18 2.66 -9.36 8.70
CA MET A 18 2.39 -10.72 9.18
C MET A 18 0.92 -10.77 9.57
N LEU A 19 0.22 -11.85 9.19
CA LEU A 19 -1.22 -12.04 9.28
C LEU A 19 -1.87 -11.81 10.67
N ASP A 20 -1.09 -11.50 11.70
CA ASP A 20 -1.53 -11.36 13.09
C ASP A 20 -1.79 -9.90 13.52
N ASP A 21 -2.09 -8.99 12.58
CA ASP A 21 -2.58 -7.64 12.92
C ASP A 21 -4.05 -7.66 13.36
N LYS A 22 -4.36 -8.45 14.40
CA LYS A 22 -5.72 -8.60 14.94
C LYS A 22 -6.33 -7.27 15.38
N GLU A 23 -5.50 -6.38 15.90
CA GLU A 23 -5.91 -5.07 16.39
C GLU A 23 -5.94 -4.00 15.28
N GLY A 24 -5.41 -4.30 14.09
CA GLY A 24 -5.35 -3.34 12.98
C GLY A 24 -4.32 -2.22 13.16
N ASN A 25 -3.42 -2.33 14.13
CA ASN A 25 -2.42 -1.33 14.46
C ASN A 25 -1.47 -1.08 13.29
N TYR A 26 -1.06 -2.14 12.57
CA TYR A 26 -0.23 -1.99 11.39
C TYR A 26 -0.98 -1.25 10.28
N VAL A 27 -2.23 -1.64 10.00
CA VAL A 27 -3.05 -0.95 8.99
C VAL A 27 -3.23 0.53 9.33
N ILE A 28 -3.48 0.86 10.61
CA ILE A 28 -3.64 2.24 11.07
C ILE A 28 -2.33 3.02 10.89
N LEU A 29 -1.20 2.49 11.36
CA LEU A 29 0.10 3.14 11.24
C LEU A 29 0.46 3.39 9.77
N MET A 30 0.28 2.40 8.90
CA MET A 30 0.59 2.54 7.48
C MET A 30 -0.35 3.52 6.78
N THR A 31 -1.62 3.60 7.20
CA THR A 31 -2.56 4.63 6.73
C THR A 31 -2.05 6.02 7.08
N GLN A 32 -1.69 6.24 8.36
CA GLN A 32 -1.16 7.51 8.84
C GLN A 32 0.16 7.88 8.14
N LEU A 33 1.04 6.90 7.90
CA LEU A 33 2.28 7.11 7.15
C LEU A 33 2.00 7.58 5.73
N CYS A 34 1.08 6.92 5.01
CA CYS A 34 0.73 7.34 3.65
C CYS A 34 0.19 8.76 3.62
N ASP A 35 -0.75 9.08 4.52
CA ASP A 35 -1.30 10.44 4.61
C ASP A 35 -0.21 11.46 4.97
N TYR A 36 0.70 11.12 5.88
CA TYR A 36 1.82 11.98 6.24
C TYR A 36 2.74 12.25 5.03
N LEU A 37 3.13 11.22 4.28
CA LEU A 37 3.99 11.35 3.11
C LEU A 37 3.34 12.23 2.03
N VAL A 38 2.05 12.03 1.79
CA VAL A 38 1.30 12.85 0.84
C VAL A 38 1.21 14.30 1.31
N GLN A 39 0.85 14.54 2.56
CA GLN A 39 0.59 15.90 3.08
C GLN A 39 1.87 16.71 3.29
N ASN A 40 2.93 16.08 3.79
CA ASN A 40 4.14 16.81 4.20
C ASN A 40 5.21 16.81 3.11
N LEU A 41 5.25 15.79 2.26
CA LEU A 41 6.25 15.68 1.19
C LEU A 41 5.64 15.87 -0.21
N ASN A 42 4.33 16.14 -0.28
CA ASN A 42 3.58 16.22 -1.53
C ASN A 42 3.69 14.95 -2.39
N ALA A 43 4.07 13.82 -1.79
CA ALA A 43 4.51 12.63 -2.50
C ALA A 43 3.35 11.88 -3.17
N GLN A 44 3.67 11.18 -4.26
CA GLN A 44 2.86 10.09 -4.79
C GLN A 44 3.30 8.77 -4.14
N VAL A 45 2.35 8.06 -3.54
CA VAL A 45 2.61 6.78 -2.85
C VAL A 45 2.04 5.63 -3.68
N VAL A 46 2.79 4.55 -3.79
CA VAL A 46 2.35 3.30 -4.42
C VAL A 46 2.47 2.16 -3.44
N LEU A 47 1.32 1.58 -3.09
CA LEU A 47 1.22 0.40 -2.27
C LEU A 47 1.41 -0.84 -3.16
N MET A 48 2.40 -1.64 -2.78
CA MET A 48 2.74 -2.90 -3.41
C MET A 48 2.54 -4.01 -2.39
N CYS A 49 2.07 -5.15 -2.86
CA CYS A 49 1.91 -6.33 -2.03
C CYS A 49 2.85 -7.43 -2.54
N HIS A 50 3.39 -8.22 -1.61
CA HIS A 50 4.06 -9.46 -1.96
C HIS A 50 3.19 -10.64 -1.48
N THR A 51 2.96 -11.61 -2.35
CA THR A 51 2.25 -12.85 -2.04
C THR A 51 3.28 -13.96 -1.87
N PHE A 52 3.62 -14.31 -0.61
CA PHE A 52 4.58 -15.39 -0.34
C PHE A 52 3.94 -16.79 -0.36
N ARG A 53 2.66 -16.89 0.02
CA ARG A 53 1.89 -18.14 0.07
C ARG A 53 0.43 -17.87 -0.26
N LYS A 54 -0.28 -18.87 -0.78
CA LYS A 54 -1.73 -18.80 -1.10
C LYS A 54 -2.60 -18.32 0.07
N THR A 55 -2.15 -18.58 1.31
CA THR A 55 -2.85 -18.22 2.56
C THR A 55 -2.38 -16.90 3.16
N GLU A 56 -1.24 -16.36 2.71
CA GLU A 56 -0.63 -15.13 3.21
C GLU A 56 -0.68 -14.06 2.13
N ASP A 57 -1.88 -13.50 2.00
CA ASP A 57 -2.17 -12.58 0.92
C ASP A 57 -1.99 -11.11 1.36
N GLY A 58 -0.78 -10.58 1.13
CA GLY A 58 -0.47 -9.18 1.34
C GLY A 58 -1.39 -8.21 0.57
N ARG A 59 -2.13 -8.67 -0.46
CA ARG A 59 -3.13 -7.86 -1.18
C ARG A 59 -4.25 -7.39 -0.25
N LEU A 60 -4.65 -8.20 0.74
CA LEU A 60 -5.71 -7.84 1.67
C LEU A 60 -5.29 -6.67 2.57
N VAL A 61 -4.05 -6.68 3.03
CA VAL A 61 -3.48 -5.63 3.87
C VAL A 61 -3.32 -4.33 3.07
N ALA A 62 -2.72 -4.43 1.88
CA ALA A 62 -2.57 -3.30 0.97
C ALA A 62 -3.91 -2.64 0.63
N LYS A 63 -4.94 -3.46 0.39
CA LYS A 63 -6.32 -3.01 0.14
C LYS A 63 -6.92 -2.30 1.36
N LYS A 64 -6.78 -2.85 2.57
CA LYS A 64 -7.28 -2.22 3.79
C LYS A 64 -6.64 -0.84 4.03
N ILE A 65 -5.33 -0.71 3.80
CA ILE A 65 -4.63 0.57 3.90
C ILE A 65 -5.17 1.54 2.85
N TYR A 66 -5.23 1.12 1.58
CA TYR A 66 -5.75 1.92 0.47
C TYR A 66 -7.19 2.42 0.69
N GLU A 67 -8.04 1.60 1.32
CA GLU A 67 -9.42 1.98 1.61
C GLU A 67 -9.53 3.07 2.68
N LYS A 68 -8.57 3.12 3.62
CA LYS A 68 -8.56 4.01 4.78
C LYS A 68 -7.80 5.32 4.57
N VAL A 69 -6.87 5.39 3.62
CA VAL A 69 -6.14 6.65 3.35
C VAL A 69 -7.08 7.76 2.90
N SER A 70 -6.80 8.97 3.37
CA SER A 70 -7.59 10.16 3.07
C SER A 70 -7.31 10.66 1.65
N ASN A 71 -6.05 10.55 1.20
CA ASN A 71 -5.56 11.14 -0.04
C ASN A 71 -5.52 10.15 -1.21
N LYS A 72 -6.66 9.53 -1.54
CA LYS A 72 -6.76 8.48 -2.58
C LYS A 72 -6.33 8.92 -3.99
N ASN A 73 -6.29 10.23 -4.26
CA ASN A 73 -5.80 10.78 -5.53
C ASN A 73 -4.27 10.71 -5.68
N LYS A 74 -3.53 10.57 -4.58
CA LYS A 74 -2.06 10.49 -4.56
C LYS A 74 -1.52 9.16 -4.06
N VAL A 75 -2.40 8.26 -3.63
CA VAL A 75 -2.06 6.89 -3.26
C VAL A 75 -2.59 5.95 -4.33
N ASN A 76 -1.75 5.08 -4.87
CA ASN A 76 -2.13 4.04 -5.83
C ASN A 76 -1.90 2.66 -5.20
N LEU A 77 -2.74 1.69 -5.55
CA LEU A 77 -2.59 0.30 -5.13
C LEU A 77 -2.31 -0.56 -6.35
N ILE A 78 -1.17 -1.27 -6.35
CA ILE A 78 -0.89 -2.28 -7.36
C ILE A 78 -1.74 -3.51 -7.08
N LYS A 79 -2.69 -3.78 -7.98
CA LYS A 79 -3.66 -4.89 -7.89
C LYS A 79 -3.29 -6.09 -8.76
N LYS A 80 -2.38 -5.90 -9.73
CA LYS A 80 -2.03 -6.92 -10.71
C LYS A 80 -1.67 -8.22 -9.98
N GLU A 81 -2.32 -9.30 -10.38
CA GLU A 81 -2.09 -10.60 -9.78
C GLU A 81 -0.68 -11.06 -10.17
N TYR A 82 0.23 -11.03 -9.20
CA TYR A 82 1.49 -11.73 -9.30
C TYR A 82 1.26 -13.09 -8.63
N THR A 83 1.18 -14.15 -9.45
CA THR A 83 1.33 -15.51 -8.93
C THR A 83 2.77 -15.68 -8.50
N ALA A 84 2.98 -16.29 -7.33
CA ALA A 84 4.28 -16.83 -6.94
C ALA A 84 4.61 -17.99 -7.91
N ASN A 85 4.97 -17.65 -9.14
CA ASN A 85 5.60 -18.55 -10.09
C ASN A 85 7.01 -18.01 -10.25
N GLU A 86 7.94 -18.72 -9.59
CA GLU A 86 9.40 -18.61 -9.63
C GLU A 86 10.03 -17.32 -9.10
#